data_AF-A0A8E2QWA3-F1
#
_entry.id   AF-A0A8E2QWA3-F1
#
_cell.length_a   1.000
_cell.length_b   1.000
_cell.length_c   1.000
_cell.angle_alpha   90.00
_cell.angle_beta   90.00
_cell.angle_gamma   90.00
#
_symmetry.space_group_name_H-M   'P 1'
#
loop_
_entity.id
_entity.type
_entity.pdbx_description
1 polymer ?
#
loop_
_entity_poly.entity_id
_entity_poly.type
_entity_poly.pdbx_seq_one_letter_code
_entity_poly.pdbx_strand_id
1 'polypeptide(L)'
;MKLNTWSFYYAKDLVDVKQEKLIDGDTVFVLLRPDMNEPNKLLGLGFPKENSATKIVDLQNKELSQDDVYAIFGNCLGMVQTQTITEIEIGGVNLSSTPIRPENIQKIIEVYSVFFAVDPQEIDSKDYEDFSKGIPEDTFTELDFNKIPLRNILRSLEAGMNEYHRQMNQLQNSQYSGEKRRDYMANMSVLQSNLILFFDNALRKVNEIVVKQEEELKKLRK
;
A
#
# COMPACT_ATOMS: atom_id res chain seq x y z
N MET A 1 -0.07 19.99 9.68
CA MET A 1 1.22 19.45 10.18
C MET A 1 1.92 18.86 8.99
N LYS A 2 3.22 19.11 8.81
CA LYS A 2 3.95 18.56 7.68
C LYS A 2 4.35 17.11 7.97
N LEU A 3 4.02 16.21 7.07
CA LEU A 3 4.33 14.79 7.15
C LEU A 3 5.07 14.39 5.87
N ASN A 4 5.94 13.39 5.96
CA ASN A 4 6.61 12.81 4.80
C ASN A 4 6.16 11.37 4.60
N THR A 5 5.85 11.01 3.37
CA THR A 5 5.68 9.60 3.01
C THR A 5 6.99 8.83 3.21
N TRP A 6 6.87 7.53 3.33
CA TRP A 6 7.96 6.59 3.65
C TRP A 6 8.71 6.92 4.95
N SER A 7 8.14 7.74 5.82
CA SER A 7 8.75 8.13 7.09
C SER A 7 7.98 7.55 8.28
N PHE A 8 8.65 7.45 9.43
CA PHE A 8 8.12 6.80 10.62
C PHE A 8 7.45 7.77 11.56
N TYR A 9 6.34 7.35 12.16
CA TYR A 9 5.59 8.10 13.15
C TYR A 9 5.09 7.19 14.27
N TYR A 10 4.88 7.73 15.46
CA TYR A 10 4.03 7.05 16.44
C TYR A 10 2.57 7.27 16.09
N ALA A 11 1.79 6.20 16.16
CA ALA A 11 0.35 6.21 15.92
C ALA A 11 -0.37 5.31 16.92
N LYS A 12 -1.70 5.39 16.92
CA LYS A 12 -2.59 4.51 17.69
C LYS A 12 -3.68 3.97 16.79
N ASP A 13 -4.25 2.84 17.20
CA ASP A 13 -5.43 2.24 16.58
C ASP A 13 -5.25 2.02 15.07
N LEU A 14 -4.17 1.33 14.69
CA LEU A 14 -4.01 0.84 13.32
C LEU A 14 -5.12 -0.17 13.02
N VAL A 15 -5.95 0.15 12.03
CA VAL A 15 -7.09 -0.68 11.63
C VAL A 15 -7.00 -1.07 10.16
N ASP A 16 -7.63 -2.18 9.80
CA ASP A 16 -7.78 -2.57 8.41
C ASP A 16 -8.90 -1.78 7.70
N VAL A 17 -9.17 -2.12 6.44
CA VAL A 17 -10.25 -1.53 5.64
C VAL A 17 -11.65 -1.75 6.21
N LYS A 18 -11.82 -2.72 7.11
CA LYS A 18 -13.09 -3.02 7.80
C LYS A 18 -13.16 -2.40 9.20
N GLN A 19 -12.18 -1.60 9.58
CA GLN A 19 -12.04 -1.03 10.93
C GLN A 19 -11.73 -2.08 12.01
N GLU A 20 -11.24 -3.27 11.63
CA GLU A 20 -10.73 -4.27 12.56
C GLU A 20 -9.31 -3.89 12.99
N LYS A 21 -9.00 -3.98 14.30
CA LYS A 21 -7.68 -3.63 14.80
C LYS A 21 -6.62 -4.62 14.28
N LEU A 22 -5.56 -4.08 13.70
CA LEU A 22 -4.40 -4.85 13.24
C LEU A 22 -3.32 -4.95 14.32
N ILE A 23 -3.13 -3.89 15.11
CA ILE A 23 -2.19 -3.85 16.23
C ILE A 23 -2.88 -3.17 17.42
N ASP A 24 -2.81 -3.81 18.59
CA ASP A 24 -3.28 -3.22 19.84
C ASP A 24 -2.20 -2.29 20.44
N GLY A 25 -2.59 -1.04 20.73
CA GLY A 25 -1.75 -0.08 21.46
C GLY A 25 -0.88 0.83 20.58
N ASP A 26 0.22 1.33 21.17
CA ASP A 26 1.16 2.23 20.49
C ASP A 26 1.89 1.51 19.35
N THR A 27 1.81 2.08 18.15
CA THR A 27 2.39 1.52 16.93
C THR A 27 3.39 2.48 16.33
N VAL A 28 4.47 1.94 15.74
CA VAL A 28 5.27 2.69 14.78
C VAL A 28 4.66 2.51 13.41
N PHE A 29 4.34 3.62 12.78
CA PHE A 29 3.60 3.71 11.54
C PHE A 29 4.45 4.35 10.45
N VAL A 30 4.58 3.67 9.33
CA VAL A 30 5.18 4.18 8.10
C VAL A 30 4.08 4.78 7.25
N LEU A 31 4.09 6.10 7.10
CA LEU A 31 3.12 6.79 6.26
C LEU A 31 3.38 6.47 4.78
N LEU A 32 2.39 5.94 4.08
CA LEU A 32 2.49 5.69 2.63
C LEU A 32 1.81 6.81 1.86
N ARG A 33 0.59 7.18 2.26
CA ARG A 33 -0.17 8.29 1.68
C ARG A 33 -1.38 8.67 2.54
N PRO A 34 -2.02 9.82 2.30
CA PRO A 34 -3.38 10.09 2.76
C PRO A 34 -4.41 9.12 2.16
N ASP A 35 -5.52 8.90 2.85
CA ASP A 35 -6.68 8.28 2.22
C ASP A 35 -7.35 9.29 1.28
N MET A 36 -7.66 8.86 0.06
CA MET A 36 -8.27 9.72 -0.98
C MET A 36 -9.80 9.72 -0.91
N ASN A 37 -10.39 8.78 -0.20
CA ASN A 37 -11.84 8.63 -0.11
C ASN A 37 -12.39 9.17 1.22
N GLU A 38 -11.57 9.19 2.26
CA GLU A 38 -11.97 9.60 3.60
C GLU A 38 -11.00 10.64 4.17
N PRO A 39 -11.51 11.81 4.64
CA PRO A 39 -10.66 12.81 5.27
C PRO A 39 -10.12 12.32 6.62
N ASN A 40 -9.05 12.93 7.10
CA ASN A 40 -8.40 12.64 8.39
C ASN A 40 -7.84 11.22 8.54
N LYS A 41 -7.72 10.46 7.45
CA LYS A 41 -7.16 9.12 7.45
C LYS A 41 -5.86 9.08 6.65
N LEU A 42 -4.92 8.29 7.17
CA LEU A 42 -3.64 8.01 6.54
C LEU A 42 -3.49 6.51 6.35
N LEU A 43 -3.03 6.10 5.18
CA LEU A 43 -2.71 4.72 4.86
C LEU A 43 -1.23 4.46 5.11
N GLY A 44 -0.93 3.33 5.73
CA GLY A 44 0.45 2.96 5.99
C GLY A 44 0.66 1.57 6.56
N LEU A 45 1.93 1.25 6.81
CA LEU A 45 2.35 -0.01 7.42
C LEU A 45 2.70 0.22 8.87
N GLY A 46 2.24 -0.65 9.76
CA GLY A 46 2.56 -0.56 11.18
C GLY A 46 3.37 -1.73 11.71
N PHE A 47 4.05 -1.51 12.82
CA PHE A 47 4.56 -2.57 13.67
C PHE A 47 4.55 -2.13 15.15
N PRO A 48 4.49 -3.09 16.10
CA PRO A 48 4.47 -2.76 17.52
C PRO A 48 5.67 -1.92 17.95
N LYS A 49 5.46 -0.97 18.86
CA LYS A 49 6.51 -0.08 19.37
C LYS A 49 7.64 -0.80 20.12
N GLU A 50 7.41 -2.02 20.61
CA GLU A 50 8.42 -2.84 21.29
C GLU A 50 9.62 -3.13 20.36
N ASN A 51 10.84 -2.80 20.81
CA ASN A 51 12.08 -2.92 20.04
C ASN A 51 12.07 -2.19 18.68
N SER A 52 11.25 -1.13 18.56
CA SER A 52 11.07 -0.41 17.30
C SER A 52 12.29 0.37 16.84
N ALA A 53 13.09 0.91 17.76
CA ALA A 53 14.25 1.73 17.43
C ALA A 53 15.23 1.01 16.47
N THR A 54 15.53 -0.26 16.75
CA THR A 54 16.41 -1.07 15.89
C THR A 54 15.80 -1.28 14.51
N LYS A 55 14.50 -1.61 14.44
CA LYS A 55 13.79 -1.81 13.16
C LYS A 55 13.77 -0.53 12.31
N ILE A 56 13.51 0.62 12.93
CA ILE A 56 13.54 1.93 12.25
C ILE A 56 14.94 2.20 11.69
N VAL A 57 15.97 2.06 12.53
CA VAL A 57 17.37 2.30 12.13
C VAL A 57 17.80 1.36 11.01
N ASP A 58 17.42 0.09 11.08
CA ASP A 58 17.71 -0.90 10.03
C ASP A 58 17.04 -0.50 8.70
N LEU A 59 15.77 -0.12 8.71
CA LEU A 59 15.05 0.32 7.51
C LEU A 59 15.62 1.61 6.90
N GLN A 60 16.19 2.50 7.70
CA GLN A 60 16.81 3.76 7.25
C GLN A 60 18.24 3.58 6.74
N ASN A 61 19.02 2.65 7.31
CA ASN A 61 20.47 2.60 7.09
C ASN A 61 20.97 1.32 6.42
N LYS A 62 20.24 0.20 6.54
CA LYS A 62 20.65 -1.11 6.03
C LYS A 62 19.76 -1.53 4.87
N GLU A 63 20.36 -2.13 3.85
CA GLU A 63 19.59 -2.84 2.83
C GLU A 63 19.05 -4.17 3.41
N LEU A 64 17.73 -4.33 3.42
CA LEU A 64 17.04 -5.51 3.94
C LEU A 64 16.66 -6.49 2.83
N SER A 65 16.42 -7.76 3.17
CA SER A 65 15.77 -8.70 2.25
C SER A 65 14.24 -8.52 2.23
N GLN A 66 13.54 -9.11 1.26
CA GLN A 66 12.08 -9.13 1.23
C GLN A 66 11.50 -9.86 2.46
N ASP A 67 12.17 -10.92 2.93
CA ASP A 67 11.74 -11.68 4.10
C ASP A 67 11.91 -10.86 5.39
N ASP A 68 12.99 -10.08 5.52
CA ASP A 68 13.20 -9.16 6.64
C ASP A 68 12.10 -8.09 6.69
N VAL A 69 11.75 -7.52 5.52
CA VAL A 69 10.66 -6.54 5.40
C VAL A 69 9.34 -7.16 5.86
N TYR A 70 9.01 -8.36 5.38
CA TYR A 70 7.79 -9.05 5.79
C TYR A 70 7.80 -9.40 7.28
N ALA A 71 8.95 -9.78 7.86
CA ALA A 71 9.08 -10.06 9.28
C ALA A 71 8.87 -8.82 10.17
N ILE A 72 9.18 -7.63 9.66
CA ILE A 72 8.96 -6.37 10.39
C ILE A 72 7.47 -6.01 10.41
N PHE A 73 6.82 -5.99 9.24
CA PHE A 73 5.48 -5.40 9.06
C PHE A 73 4.35 -6.45 9.06
N GLY A 74 4.64 -7.72 8.76
CA GLY A 74 3.64 -8.79 8.72
C GLY A 74 2.47 -8.46 7.78
N ASN A 75 1.23 -8.58 8.27
CA ASN A 75 0.04 -8.20 7.51
C ASN A 75 -0.54 -6.84 7.98
N CYS A 76 0.28 -5.97 8.56
CA CYS A 76 -0.16 -4.73 9.21
C CYS A 76 -0.21 -3.53 8.25
N LEU A 77 -0.78 -3.71 7.05
CA LEU A 77 -1.12 -2.60 6.16
C LEU A 77 -2.53 -2.10 6.52
N GLY A 78 -2.63 -0.85 6.95
CA GLY A 78 -3.88 -0.32 7.47
C GLY A 78 -3.93 1.19 7.54
N MET A 79 -4.95 1.69 8.22
CA MET A 79 -5.24 3.10 8.34
C MET A 79 -5.11 3.57 9.79
N VAL A 80 -4.71 4.82 9.95
CA VAL A 80 -4.71 5.54 11.22
C VAL A 80 -5.33 6.91 11.04
N GLN A 81 -5.82 7.49 12.13
CA GLN A 81 -6.33 8.85 12.12
C GLN A 81 -5.16 9.84 12.16
N THR A 82 -5.18 10.88 11.32
CA THR A 82 -4.12 11.89 11.23
C THR A 82 -3.80 12.53 12.58
N GLN A 83 -4.82 12.76 13.41
CA GLN A 83 -4.68 13.34 14.76
C GLN A 83 -3.93 12.45 15.76
N THR A 84 -3.76 11.16 15.47
CA THR A 84 -3.02 10.23 16.35
C THR A 84 -1.54 10.15 16.01
N ILE A 85 -1.13 10.78 14.91
CA ILE A 85 0.25 10.77 14.43
C ILE A 85 1.10 11.76 15.23
N THR A 86 2.23 11.27 15.71
CA THR A 86 3.26 12.09 16.37
C THR A 86 4.64 11.69 15.86
N GLU A 87 5.56 12.66 15.80
CA GLU A 87 6.93 12.38 15.39
C GLU A 87 7.66 11.49 16.39
N ILE A 88 8.61 10.72 15.89
CA ILE A 88 9.45 9.82 16.68
C ILE A 88 10.76 10.54 16.98
N GLU A 89 10.93 10.93 18.24
CA GLU A 89 12.20 11.45 18.75
C GLU A 89 12.85 10.44 19.70
N ILE A 90 14.09 10.06 19.40
CA ILE A 90 14.90 9.16 20.25
C ILE A 90 16.26 9.81 20.48
N GLY A 91 16.61 10.07 21.74
CA GLY A 91 17.91 10.63 22.10
C GLY A 91 18.20 12.01 21.50
N GLY A 92 17.15 12.81 21.21
CA GLY A 92 17.26 14.12 20.57
C GLY A 92 17.36 14.09 19.04
N VAL A 93 17.25 12.91 18.42
CA VAL A 93 17.20 12.74 16.96
C VAL A 93 15.76 12.48 16.54
N ASN A 94 15.24 13.29 15.62
CA ASN A 94 13.93 13.10 15.02
C ASN A 94 14.04 12.07 13.87
N LEU A 95 13.61 10.85 14.14
CA LEU A 95 13.62 9.75 13.17
C LEU A 95 12.53 9.89 12.10
N SER A 96 11.49 10.69 12.35
CA SER A 96 10.44 11.00 11.36
C SER A 96 10.94 11.90 10.22
N SER A 97 12.03 12.62 10.43
CA SER A 97 12.63 13.48 9.41
C SER A 97 13.35 12.71 8.30
N THR A 98 13.71 11.46 8.56
CA THR A 98 14.48 10.62 7.63
C THR A 98 13.59 9.51 7.08
N PRO A 99 13.35 9.46 5.76
CA PRO A 99 12.55 8.41 5.16
C PRO A 99 13.29 7.07 5.16
N ILE A 100 12.55 6.00 4.92
CA ILE A 100 13.09 4.67 4.63
C ILE A 100 14.03 4.77 3.43
N ARG A 101 15.09 3.97 3.47
CA ARG A 101 16.05 3.88 2.36
C ARG A 101 15.35 3.44 1.06
N PRO A 102 15.63 4.04 -0.12
CA PRO A 102 14.94 3.73 -1.37
C PRO A 102 14.90 2.24 -1.74
N GLU A 103 15.98 1.50 -1.50
CA GLU A 103 16.05 0.06 -1.78
C GLU A 103 15.09 -0.76 -0.91
N ASN A 104 14.80 -0.29 0.30
CA ASN A 104 13.82 -0.92 1.19
C ASN A 104 12.39 -0.50 0.81
N ILE A 105 12.18 0.74 0.36
CA ILE A 105 10.90 1.19 -0.21
C ILE A 105 10.48 0.28 -1.37
N GLN A 106 11.40 0.03 -2.30
CA GLN A 106 11.17 -0.86 -3.44
C GLN A 106 10.78 -2.28 -3.00
N LYS A 107 11.43 -2.81 -1.96
CA LYS A 107 11.09 -4.14 -1.41
C LYS A 107 9.76 -4.15 -0.70
N ILE A 108 9.38 -3.10 0.01
CA ILE A 108 8.05 -2.95 0.60
C ILE A 108 6.98 -2.96 -0.51
N ILE A 109 7.18 -2.18 -1.57
CA ILE A 109 6.33 -2.17 -2.77
C ILE A 109 6.16 -3.58 -3.33
N GLU A 110 7.25 -4.35 -3.41
CA GLU A 110 7.22 -5.71 -3.94
C GLU A 110 6.56 -6.74 -3.01
N VAL A 111 6.83 -6.68 -1.71
CA VAL A 111 6.29 -7.60 -0.71
C VAL A 111 4.77 -7.44 -0.58
N TYR A 112 4.30 -6.19 -0.54
CA TYR A 112 2.89 -5.86 -0.35
C TYR A 112 2.12 -5.65 -1.65
N SER A 113 2.79 -5.72 -2.80
CA SER A 113 2.22 -5.40 -4.11
C SER A 113 1.44 -4.08 -4.11
N VAL A 114 2.01 -3.05 -3.48
CA VAL A 114 1.42 -1.70 -3.42
C VAL A 114 1.99 -0.82 -4.54
N PHE A 115 1.23 0.19 -4.99
CA PHE A 115 1.57 0.99 -6.17
C PHE A 115 1.79 2.45 -5.79
N PHE A 116 2.72 2.71 -4.89
CA PHE A 116 3.01 4.06 -4.41
C PHE A 116 4.27 4.63 -5.05
N ALA A 117 4.33 5.95 -5.20
CA ALA A 117 5.52 6.68 -5.65
C ALA A 117 6.70 6.33 -4.75
N VAL A 118 7.84 6.00 -5.35
CA VAL A 118 9.04 5.56 -4.62
C VAL A 118 9.69 6.72 -3.87
N ASP A 119 9.65 7.92 -4.47
CA ASP A 119 10.24 9.11 -3.87
C ASP A 119 9.36 9.65 -2.72
N PRO A 120 9.95 9.92 -1.54
CA PRO A 120 9.24 10.55 -0.43
C PRO A 120 8.64 11.90 -0.82
N GLN A 121 7.39 12.13 -0.44
CA GLN A 121 6.65 13.36 -0.69
C GLN A 121 6.23 13.99 0.64
N GLU A 122 6.39 15.32 0.73
CA GLU A 122 5.85 16.10 1.85
C GLU A 122 4.37 16.36 1.62
N ILE A 123 3.57 16.18 2.67
CA ILE A 123 2.14 16.48 2.70
C ILE A 123 1.85 17.44 3.86
N ASP A 124 0.89 18.36 3.69
CA ASP A 124 0.30 19.08 4.82
C ASP A 124 -0.97 18.37 5.24
N SER A 125 -1.05 17.93 6.51
CA SER A 125 -2.24 17.29 7.08
C SER A 125 -3.53 18.09 6.81
N LYS A 126 -3.43 19.43 6.77
CA LYS A 126 -4.56 20.33 6.54
C LYS A 126 -5.22 20.13 5.19
N ASP A 127 -4.46 19.73 4.19
CA ASP A 127 -4.98 19.49 2.83
C ASP A 127 -5.88 18.24 2.79
N TYR A 128 -5.79 17.38 3.81
CA TYR A 128 -6.49 16.11 3.91
C TYR A 128 -7.44 16.02 5.12
N GLU A 129 -7.68 17.13 5.81
CA GLU A 129 -8.57 17.21 6.98
C GLU A 129 -10.05 17.37 6.59
N ASP A 130 -10.34 17.95 5.42
CA ASP A 130 -11.70 18.18 4.92
C ASP A 130 -11.76 18.16 3.39
N PHE A 131 -12.58 17.25 2.84
CA PHE A 131 -12.81 17.11 1.40
C PHE A 131 -14.03 17.90 0.88
N SER A 132 -14.61 18.80 1.67
CA SER A 132 -15.75 19.65 1.28
C SER A 132 -15.49 20.49 0.01
N LYS A 133 -14.21 20.78 -0.28
CA LYS A 133 -13.77 21.54 -1.47
C LYS A 133 -13.36 20.66 -2.65
N GLY A 134 -13.48 19.34 -2.52
CA GLY A 134 -13.05 18.35 -3.50
C GLY A 134 -12.01 17.40 -2.93
N ILE A 135 -11.91 16.22 -3.56
CA ILE A 135 -10.88 15.23 -3.27
C ILE A 135 -9.57 15.70 -3.92
N PRO A 136 -8.44 15.77 -3.17
CA PRO A 136 -7.14 16.11 -3.73
C PRO A 136 -6.72 15.15 -4.85
N GLU A 137 -5.94 15.63 -5.81
CA GLU A 137 -5.38 14.77 -6.86
C GLU A 137 -4.43 13.73 -6.25
N ASP A 138 -4.54 12.46 -6.68
CA ASP A 138 -3.71 11.38 -6.19
C ASP A 138 -2.35 11.36 -6.89
N THR A 139 -1.38 12.08 -6.32
CA THR A 139 0.02 12.10 -6.76
C THR A 139 0.88 11.03 -6.09
N PHE A 140 0.29 10.22 -5.21
CA PHE A 140 1.00 9.24 -4.40
C PHE A 140 0.99 7.85 -5.02
N THR A 141 0.05 7.58 -5.94
CA THR A 141 -0.06 6.31 -6.64
C THR A 141 0.77 6.35 -7.94
N GLU A 142 1.73 5.43 -8.09
CA GLU A 142 2.51 5.25 -9.32
C GLU A 142 2.20 3.87 -9.92
N LEU A 143 1.30 3.82 -10.91
CA LEU A 143 0.98 2.61 -11.66
C LEU A 143 1.88 2.49 -12.90
N ASP A 144 3.16 2.22 -12.69
CA ASP A 144 4.07 1.84 -13.79
C ASP A 144 4.17 0.32 -13.91
N PHE A 145 3.27 -0.26 -14.71
CA PHE A 145 3.25 -1.70 -14.99
C PHE A 145 4.56 -2.22 -15.58
N ASN A 146 5.39 -1.40 -16.23
CA ASN A 146 6.66 -1.87 -16.76
C ASN A 146 7.64 -2.22 -15.63
N LYS A 147 7.65 -1.43 -14.55
CA LYS A 147 8.52 -1.62 -13.38
C LYS A 147 8.03 -2.74 -12.46
N ILE A 148 6.76 -3.11 -12.50
CA ILE A 148 6.19 -4.13 -11.61
C ILE A 148 6.59 -5.55 -12.08
N PRO A 149 7.17 -6.39 -11.20
CA PRO A 149 7.44 -7.80 -11.53
C PRO A 149 6.15 -8.56 -11.85
N LEU A 150 6.16 -9.43 -12.87
CA LEU A 150 4.98 -10.21 -13.28
C LEU A 150 4.36 -10.98 -12.11
N ARG A 151 5.19 -11.56 -11.23
CA ARG A 151 4.73 -12.28 -10.04
C ARG A 151 3.81 -11.42 -9.15
N ASN A 152 4.12 -10.13 -9.02
CA ASN A 152 3.35 -9.22 -8.17
C ASN A 152 2.04 -8.85 -8.83
N ILE A 153 2.03 -8.64 -10.15
CA ILE A 153 0.79 -8.46 -10.94
C ILE A 153 -0.14 -9.67 -10.76
N LEU A 154 0.40 -10.89 -10.88
CA LEU A 154 -0.37 -12.12 -10.72
C LEU A 154 -0.94 -12.28 -9.29
N ARG A 155 -0.16 -11.93 -8.27
CA ARG A 155 -0.64 -11.92 -6.87
C ARG A 155 -1.77 -10.89 -6.66
N SER A 156 -1.62 -9.68 -7.20
CA SER A 156 -2.67 -8.66 -7.13
C SER A 156 -3.94 -9.09 -7.86
N LEU A 157 -3.81 -9.79 -9.00
CA LEU A 157 -4.94 -10.39 -9.71
C LEU A 157 -5.64 -11.46 -8.88
N GLU A 158 -4.89 -12.38 -8.27
CA GLU A 158 -5.45 -13.42 -7.42
C GLU A 158 -6.21 -12.83 -6.23
N ALA A 159 -5.61 -11.87 -5.52
CA ALA A 159 -6.25 -11.18 -4.41
C ALA A 159 -7.53 -10.43 -4.86
N GLY A 160 -7.44 -9.68 -5.96
CA GLY A 160 -8.59 -8.94 -6.50
C GLY A 160 -9.72 -9.86 -6.97
N MET A 161 -9.41 -11.01 -7.57
CA MET A 161 -10.41 -12.01 -8.00
C MET A 161 -11.10 -12.66 -6.80
N ASN A 162 -10.37 -12.97 -5.74
CA ASN A 162 -10.94 -13.49 -4.50
C ASN A 162 -11.89 -12.48 -3.85
N GLU A 163 -11.50 -11.21 -3.80
CA GLU A 163 -12.34 -10.13 -3.28
C GLU A 163 -13.59 -9.91 -4.16
N TYR A 164 -13.45 -10.01 -5.48
CA TYR A 164 -14.57 -9.90 -6.42
C TYR A 164 -15.60 -11.00 -6.18
N HIS A 165 -15.16 -12.25 -6.07
CA HIS A 165 -16.05 -13.36 -5.75
C HIS A 165 -16.73 -13.17 -4.39
N ARG A 166 -16.01 -12.68 -3.39
CA ARG A 166 -16.58 -12.39 -2.06
C ARG A 166 -17.70 -11.35 -2.15
N GLN A 167 -17.46 -10.22 -2.80
CA GLN A 167 -18.47 -9.16 -2.95
C GLN A 167 -19.66 -9.61 -3.80
N MET A 168 -19.43 -10.39 -4.86
CA MET A 168 -20.50 -10.96 -5.69
C MET A 168 -21.41 -11.89 -4.86
N ASN A 169 -20.83 -12.76 -4.04
CA ASN A 169 -21.59 -13.62 -3.13
C ASN A 169 -22.39 -12.81 -2.10
N GLN A 170 -21.84 -11.70 -1.59
CA GLN A 170 -22.55 -10.80 -0.67
C GLN A 170 -23.73 -10.09 -1.35
N LEU A 171 -23.59 -9.67 -2.60
CA LEU A 171 -24.66 -9.07 -3.40
C LEU A 171 -25.77 -10.06 -3.76
N GLN A 172 -25.42 -11.33 -3.97
CA GLN A 172 -26.37 -12.39 -4.27
C GLN A 172 -27.18 -12.84 -3.04
N ASN A 173 -26.60 -12.79 -1.84
CA ASN A 173 -27.22 -13.22 -0.58
C ASN A 173 -28.14 -12.15 0.08
N SER A 174 -28.95 -11.47 -0.72
CA SER A 174 -29.71 -10.26 -0.40
C SER A 174 -30.48 -10.21 0.94
N GLN A 175 -29.93 -9.48 1.91
CA GLN A 175 -30.68 -8.80 3.00
C GLN A 175 -30.36 -7.29 3.11
N TYR A 176 -29.53 -6.73 2.22
CA TYR A 176 -29.07 -5.35 2.32
C TYR A 176 -30.06 -4.35 1.70
N SER A 177 -30.27 -3.22 2.37
CA SER A 177 -31.11 -2.11 1.89
C SER A 177 -30.59 -1.51 0.58
N GLY A 178 -31.46 -0.82 -0.16
CA GLY A 178 -31.14 -0.30 -1.51
C GLY A 178 -29.94 0.65 -1.58
N GLU A 179 -29.60 1.34 -0.49
CA GLU A 179 -28.41 2.20 -0.41
C GLU A 179 -27.12 1.38 -0.30
N LYS A 180 -27.02 0.46 0.67
CA LYS A 180 -25.88 -0.44 0.82
C LYS A 180 -25.61 -1.25 -0.45
N ARG A 181 -26.67 -1.67 -1.14
CA ARG A 181 -26.55 -2.40 -2.41
C ARG A 181 -25.90 -1.55 -3.51
N ARG A 182 -26.21 -0.24 -3.58
CA ARG A 182 -25.59 0.69 -4.53
C ARG A 182 -24.10 0.86 -4.25
N ASP A 183 -23.71 0.99 -2.98
CA ASP A 183 -22.30 1.12 -2.59
C ASP A 183 -21.50 -0.14 -2.96
N TYR A 184 -22.06 -1.34 -2.69
CA TYR A 184 -21.43 -2.59 -3.13
C TYR A 184 -21.31 -2.70 -4.65
N MET A 185 -22.30 -2.24 -5.42
CA MET A 185 -22.23 -2.24 -6.88
C MET A 185 -21.17 -1.26 -7.40
N ALA A 186 -21.05 -0.08 -6.79
CA ALA A 186 -20.00 0.89 -7.13
C ALA A 186 -18.60 0.32 -6.85
N ASN A 187 -18.39 -0.28 -5.67
CA ASN A 187 -17.14 -0.93 -5.30
C ASN A 187 -16.78 -2.09 -6.22
N MET A 188 -17.76 -2.93 -6.60
CA MET A 188 -17.53 -3.99 -7.58
C MET A 188 -17.13 -3.46 -8.96
N SER A 189 -17.75 -2.37 -9.43
CA SER A 189 -17.41 -1.76 -10.73
C SER A 189 -15.96 -1.26 -10.77
N VAL A 190 -15.51 -0.63 -9.68
CA VAL A 190 -14.11 -0.22 -9.52
C VAL A 190 -13.18 -1.44 -9.51
N LEU A 191 -13.53 -2.47 -8.75
CA LEU A 191 -12.74 -3.70 -8.65
C LEU A 191 -12.61 -4.42 -10.00
N GLN A 192 -13.70 -4.52 -10.77
CA GLN A 192 -13.69 -5.09 -12.12
C GLN A 192 -12.77 -4.29 -13.05
N SER A 193 -12.87 -2.96 -13.01
CA SER A 193 -12.04 -2.09 -13.86
C SER A 193 -10.56 -2.25 -13.54
N ASN A 194 -10.20 -2.31 -12.25
CA ASN A 194 -8.83 -2.57 -11.81
C ASN A 194 -8.36 -3.96 -12.25
N LEU A 195 -9.18 -5.01 -12.06
CA LEU A 195 -8.83 -6.36 -12.50
C LEU A 195 -8.55 -6.44 -14.01
N ILE A 196 -9.35 -5.77 -14.84
CA ILE A 196 -9.14 -5.71 -16.29
C ILE A 196 -7.78 -5.09 -16.63
N LEU A 197 -7.44 -3.96 -16.01
CA LEU A 197 -6.15 -3.31 -16.21
C LEU A 197 -4.99 -4.22 -15.82
N PHE A 198 -5.09 -4.90 -14.69
CA PHE A 198 -4.05 -5.84 -14.24
C PHE A 198 -3.95 -7.06 -15.16
N PHE A 199 -5.06 -7.58 -15.68
CA PHE A 199 -5.07 -8.69 -16.63
C PHE A 199 -4.41 -8.32 -17.96
N ASP A 200 -4.74 -7.16 -18.52
CA ASP A 200 -4.13 -6.69 -19.77
C ASP A 200 -2.61 -6.54 -19.63
N ASN A 201 -2.15 -5.97 -18.51
CA ASN A 201 -0.72 -5.82 -18.25
C ASN A 201 0.00 -7.16 -17.99
N ALA A 202 -0.65 -8.11 -17.30
CA ALA A 202 -0.12 -9.45 -17.14
C ALA A 202 0.08 -10.14 -18.51
N LEU A 203 -0.92 -10.05 -19.39
CA LEU A 203 -0.86 -10.62 -20.74
C LEU A 203 0.28 -10.00 -21.57
N ARG A 204 0.44 -8.69 -21.52
CA ARG A 204 1.54 -7.98 -22.21
C ARG A 204 2.90 -8.48 -21.76
N LYS A 205 3.15 -8.57 -20.44
CA LYS A 205 4.42 -9.07 -19.89
C LYS A 205 4.68 -10.54 -20.23
N VAL A 206 3.65 -11.39 -20.19
CA VAL A 206 3.80 -12.79 -20.60
C VAL A 206 4.22 -12.87 -22.08
N ASN A 207 3.58 -12.08 -22.95
CA ASN A 207 3.96 -12.01 -24.36
C ASN A 207 5.41 -11.55 -24.56
N GLU A 208 5.88 -10.54 -23.81
CA GLU A 208 7.28 -10.11 -23.87
C GLU A 208 8.26 -11.23 -23.48
N ILE A 209 7.93 -12.01 -22.46
CA ILE A 209 8.74 -13.17 -22.04
C ILE A 209 8.77 -14.23 -23.13
N VAL A 210 7.61 -14.56 -23.72
CA VAL A 210 7.51 -15.55 -24.80
C VAL A 210 8.36 -15.13 -26.00
N VAL A 211 8.27 -13.86 -26.43
CA VAL A 211 9.07 -13.35 -27.55
C VAL A 211 10.57 -13.44 -27.25
N LYS A 212 11.02 -13.05 -26.04
CA LYS A 212 12.43 -13.19 -25.63
C LYS A 212 12.90 -14.64 -25.64
N GLN A 213 12.09 -15.58 -25.15
CA GLN A 213 12.41 -17.00 -25.17
C GLN A 213 12.49 -17.56 -26.60
N GLU A 214 11.60 -17.14 -27.50
CA GLU A 214 11.68 -17.54 -28.91
C GLU A 214 12.95 -17.02 -29.59
N GLU A 215 13.39 -15.80 -29.28
CA GLU A 215 14.64 -15.24 -29.77
C GLU A 215 15.87 -16.01 -29.26
N GLU A 216 15.89 -16.37 -27.98
CA GLU A 216 16.96 -17.18 -27.40
C GLU A 216 17.01 -18.59 -28.01
N LEU A 217 15.86 -19.24 -28.18
CA LEU A 217 15.78 -20.54 -28.85
C LEU A 217 16.28 -20.49 -30.29
N LYS A 218 15.99 -19.41 -31.03
CA LYS A 218 16.54 -19.19 -32.39
C LYS A 218 18.06 -19.02 -32.38
N LYS A 219 18.64 -18.40 -31.34
CA LYS A 219 20.09 -18.26 -31.17
C LYS A 219 20.75 -19.58 -30.82
N LEU A 220 20.16 -20.40 -29.95
CA LEU A 220 20.68 -21.70 -29.52
C LEU A 220 20.58 -22.80 -30.59
N ARG A 221 19.71 -22.63 -31.58
CA ARG A 221 19.56 -23.52 -32.74
C ARG A 221 20.49 -23.17 -33.91
N LYS A 222 21.27 -22.10 -33.81
CA LYS A 222 22.32 -21.71 -34.76
C LYS A 222 23.68 -22.12 -34.22
#